data_AF-A0A382UC35-F1
#
_entry.id   AF-A0A382UC35-F1
#
_cell.length_a   1.000
_cell.length_b   1.000
_cell.length_c   1.000
_cell.angle_alpha   90.00
_cell.angle_beta   90.00
_cell.angle_gamma   90.00
#
_symmetry.space_group_name_H-M   'P 1'
#
loop_
_entity.id
_entity.type
_entity.pdbx_description
1 polymer ?
#
loop_
_entity_poly.entity_id
_entity_poly.type
_entity_poly.pdbx_seq_one_letter_code
_entity_poly.pdbx_strand_id
1 'polypeptide(L)'
;MKLPYLTSSIRVRRSPFNRRVEAEGVKAFSVYNHMMIPQFFRSVEEDYAHLKSAVQVWDVACERQVEIIGPDAKQLVQMTTPRDLSGMEDDQCYYIPMV
;
A
#
# COMPACT_ATOMS: atom_id res chain seq x y z
N MET A 1 4.97 8.72 -27.88
CA MET A 1 5.02 7.23 -27.82
C MET A 1 3.72 6.77 -27.16
N LYS A 2 2.96 5.84 -27.74
CA LYS A 2 1.74 5.31 -27.08
C LYS A 2 2.17 4.47 -25.87
N LEU A 3 1.57 4.71 -24.71
CA LEU A 3 1.79 3.88 -23.54
C LEU A 3 1.16 2.49 -23.75
N PRO A 4 1.82 1.41 -23.29
CA PRO A 4 1.20 0.09 -23.30
C PRO A 4 -0.03 0.07 -22.38
N TYR A 5 -1.04 -0.73 -22.73
CA TYR A 5 -2.24 -0.90 -21.91
C TYR A 5 -2.08 -2.06 -20.92
N LEU A 6 -2.67 -1.92 -19.72
CA LEU A 6 -2.70 -2.97 -18.71
C LEU A 6 -3.98 -3.80 -18.86
N THR A 7 -3.85 -5.11 -19.06
CA THR A 7 -5.01 -6.01 -19.12
C THR A 7 -5.49 -6.34 -17.71
N SER A 8 -6.77 -6.06 -17.44
CA SER A 8 -7.43 -6.49 -16.20
C SER A 8 -7.47 -8.03 -16.12
N SER A 9 -7.10 -8.58 -14.97
CA SER A 9 -7.18 -10.03 -14.70
C SER A 9 -7.31 -10.29 -13.21
N ILE A 10 -7.77 -11.47 -12.82
CA ILE A 10 -7.86 -11.87 -11.41
C ILE A 10 -6.49 -11.89 -10.69
N ARG A 11 -5.38 -11.98 -11.43
CA ARG A 11 -4.02 -11.93 -10.90
C ARG A 11 -3.57 -10.50 -10.59
N VAL A 12 -4.18 -9.50 -11.22
CA VAL A 12 -4.06 -8.08 -10.87
C VAL A 12 -5.27 -7.74 -10.02
N ARG A 13 -5.16 -8.02 -8.72
CA ARG A 13 -6.29 -8.02 -7.79
C ARG A 13 -6.91 -6.63 -7.66
N ARG A 14 -8.21 -6.60 -7.45
CA ARG A 14 -8.95 -5.39 -7.06
C ARG A 14 -9.10 -5.35 -5.54
N SER A 15 -9.09 -4.16 -4.98
CA SER A 15 -9.36 -3.92 -3.55
C SER A 15 -10.87 -3.97 -3.25
N PRO A 16 -11.29 -4.04 -1.97
CA PRO A 16 -12.69 -3.83 -1.58
C PRO A 16 -13.25 -2.44 -1.94
N PHE A 17 -12.38 -1.46 -2.19
CA PHE A 17 -12.75 -0.06 -2.44
C PHE A 17 -12.70 0.31 -3.92
N ASN A 18 -12.20 -0.57 -4.79
CA ASN A 18 -11.96 -0.32 -6.21
C ASN A 18 -13.17 0.31 -6.92
N ARG A 19 -14.39 -0.23 -6.72
CA ARG A 19 -15.62 0.30 -7.30
C ARG A 19 -15.92 1.75 -6.87
N ARG A 20 -15.60 2.10 -5.61
CA ARG A 20 -15.81 3.45 -5.07
C ARG A 20 -14.76 4.40 -5.64
N VAL A 21 -13.50 3.97 -5.70
CA VAL A 21 -12.41 4.76 -6.29
C VAL A 21 -12.66 5.06 -7.78
N GLU A 22 -13.17 4.08 -8.53
CA GLU A 22 -13.63 4.30 -9.91
C GLU A 22 -14.78 5.31 -10.01
N ALA A 23 -15.77 5.21 -9.13
CA ALA A 23 -16.90 6.14 -9.08
C ALA A 23 -16.47 7.59 -8.73
N GLU A 24 -15.45 7.75 -7.89
CA GLU A 24 -14.85 9.05 -7.54
C GLU A 24 -13.90 9.59 -8.63
N GLY A 25 -13.70 8.86 -9.73
CA GLY A 25 -13.07 9.39 -10.94
C GLY A 25 -11.55 9.29 -10.98
N VAL A 26 -10.96 8.28 -10.33
CA VAL A 26 -9.53 7.92 -10.49
C VAL A 26 -9.10 7.93 -11.96
N LYS A 27 -7.91 8.48 -12.23
CA LYS A 27 -7.39 8.66 -13.60
C LYS A 27 -6.36 7.62 -14.00
N ALA A 28 -5.67 7.03 -13.04
CA ALA A 28 -4.65 6.02 -13.29
C ALA A 28 -4.52 5.06 -12.11
N PHE A 29 -4.09 3.84 -12.42
CA PHE A 29 -3.71 2.81 -11.47
C PHE A 29 -2.26 2.37 -11.74
N SER A 30 -1.55 2.02 -10.68
CA SER A 30 -0.36 1.16 -10.75
C SER A 30 -0.68 -0.21 -10.17
N VAL A 31 0.29 -1.12 -10.17
CA VAL A 31 0.19 -2.44 -9.54
C VAL A 31 1.24 -2.57 -8.45
N TYR A 32 0.80 -2.79 -7.21
CA TYR A 32 1.64 -3.01 -6.04
C TYR A 32 1.20 -4.28 -5.33
N ASN A 33 2.14 -5.17 -4.97
CA ASN A 33 1.83 -6.52 -4.45
C ASN A 33 0.72 -7.22 -5.25
N HIS A 34 0.80 -7.26 -6.58
CA HIS A 34 -0.22 -7.89 -7.44
C HIS A 34 -1.66 -7.38 -7.21
N MET A 35 -1.83 -6.13 -6.79
CA MET A 35 -3.12 -5.47 -6.56
C MET A 35 -3.08 -4.05 -7.13
N MET A 36 -4.22 -3.58 -7.65
CA MET A 36 -4.34 -2.22 -8.17
C MET A 36 -4.22 -1.20 -7.04
N ILE A 37 -3.41 -0.15 -7.26
CA ILE A 37 -3.31 1.02 -6.39
C ILE A 37 -3.66 2.29 -7.18
N PRO A 38 -4.59 3.14 -6.72
CA PRO A 38 -4.88 4.42 -7.36
C PRO A 38 -3.65 5.33 -7.41
N GLN A 39 -3.52 6.17 -8.44
CA GLN A 39 -2.38 7.10 -8.57
C GLN A 39 -2.78 8.56 -8.39
N PHE A 40 -3.83 9.02 -9.07
CA PHE A 40 -4.34 10.39 -8.95
C PHE A 40 -5.79 10.49 -9.45
N PHE A 41 -6.49 11.55 -9.05
CA PHE A 41 -7.90 11.82 -9.34
C PHE A 41 -8.10 13.11 -10.15
N ARG A 42 -7.31 14.16 -9.93
CA ARG A 42 -7.34 15.39 -10.74
C ARG A 42 -6.07 15.54 -11.57
N SER A 43 -4.97 15.83 -10.89
CA SER A 43 -3.60 15.83 -11.39
C SER A 43 -2.67 15.55 -10.21
N VAL A 44 -1.41 15.20 -10.47
CA VAL A 44 -0.45 14.93 -9.39
C VAL A 44 -0.24 16.20 -8.54
N GLU A 45 -0.14 17.37 -9.18
CA GLU A 45 0.09 18.64 -8.52
C GLU A 45 -1.12 19.12 -7.70
N GLU A 46 -2.34 18.97 -8.24
CA GLU A 46 -3.56 19.35 -7.52
C GLU A 46 -3.84 18.41 -6.34
N ASP A 47 -3.69 17.09 -6.53
CA ASP A 47 -3.88 16.12 -5.47
C ASP A 47 -2.83 16.33 -4.36
N TYR A 48 -1.57 16.67 -4.72
CA TYR A 48 -0.54 17.08 -3.75
C TYR A 48 -0.92 18.35 -2.98
N ALA A 49 -1.36 19.41 -3.67
CA ALA A 49 -1.72 20.67 -3.02
C ALA A 49 -2.91 20.47 -2.06
N HIS A 50 -3.89 19.67 -2.47
CA HIS A 50 -5.03 19.29 -1.64
C HIS A 50 -4.59 18.46 -0.42
N LEU A 51 -3.67 17.49 -0.59
CA LEU A 51 -3.16 16.66 0.50
C LEU A 51 -2.56 17.50 1.65
N LYS A 52 -1.90 18.60 1.30
CA LYS A 52 -1.26 19.49 2.28
C LYS A 52 -2.20 20.50 2.94
N SER A 53 -3.41 20.66 2.43
CA SER A 53 -4.34 21.72 2.87
C SER A 53 -5.70 21.19 3.32
N ALA A 54 -5.98 19.91 3.08
CA ALA A 54 -7.26 19.27 3.36
C ALA A 54 -7.04 17.80 3.75
N VAL A 55 -8.08 16.98 3.64
CA VAL A 55 -8.06 15.55 3.98
C VAL A 55 -8.29 14.70 2.73
N GLN A 56 -7.62 13.56 2.67
CA GLN A 56 -7.82 12.56 1.63
C GLN A 56 -8.06 11.20 2.28
N VAL A 57 -8.88 10.37 1.63
CA VAL A 57 -9.09 8.97 2.01
C VAL A 57 -8.53 8.12 0.89
N TRP A 58 -7.57 7.26 1.21
CA TRP A 58 -6.84 6.48 0.21
C TRP A 58 -7.16 5.00 0.28
N ASP A 59 -7.32 4.39 -0.89
CA ASP A 59 -7.32 2.94 -1.02
C ASP A 59 -5.88 2.45 -1.19
N VAL A 60 -5.25 2.13 -0.06
CA VAL A 60 -3.91 1.53 0.02
C VAL A 60 -3.99 0.03 0.36
N ALA A 61 -5.09 -0.65 0.02
CA ALA A 61 -5.29 -2.06 0.36
C ALA A 61 -4.22 -3.00 -0.22
N CYS A 62 -3.44 -2.54 -1.21
CA CYS A 62 -2.29 -3.24 -1.77
C CYS A 62 -1.08 -3.31 -0.83
N GLU A 63 -1.00 -2.47 0.21
CA GLU A 63 -0.03 -2.61 1.29
C GLU A 63 -0.45 -3.83 2.11
N ARG A 64 0.08 -5.01 1.75
CA ARG A 64 -0.35 -6.29 2.31
C ARG A 64 0.43 -6.63 3.57
N GLN A 65 -0.25 -7.34 4.44
CA GLN A 65 0.25 -7.76 5.73
C GLN A 65 0.76 -9.19 5.62
N VAL A 66 1.85 -9.47 6.33
CA VAL A 66 2.29 -10.82 6.65
C VAL A 66 2.10 -10.95 8.15
N GLU A 67 1.14 -11.78 8.56
CA GLU A 67 0.91 -12.09 9.96
C GLU A 67 1.80 -13.26 10.38
N ILE A 68 2.48 -13.12 11.52
CA ILE A 68 3.39 -14.13 12.06
C ILE A 68 3.00 -14.36 13.52
N ILE A 69 2.54 -15.57 13.82
CA ILE A 69 2.06 -15.97 15.15
C ILE A 69 2.79 -17.24 15.58
N GLY A 70 3.21 -17.27 16.84
CA GLY A 70 3.88 -18.42 17.45
C GLY A 70 4.89 -18.00 18.51
N PRO A 71 5.43 -18.95 19.28
CA PRO A 71 6.42 -18.67 20.35
C PRO A 71 7.69 -17.98 19.81
N ASP A 72 8.07 -18.27 18.56
CA ASP A 72 9.29 -17.76 17.94
C ASP A 72 9.03 -16.58 16.98
N ALA A 73 7.82 -16.02 16.94
CA ALA A 73 7.44 -14.99 15.96
C ALA A 73 8.34 -13.75 16.04
N LYS A 74 8.61 -13.23 17.24
CA LYS A 74 9.49 -12.06 17.45
C LYS A 74 10.93 -12.36 17.00
N GLN A 75 11.43 -13.56 17.27
CA GLN A 75 12.77 -13.97 16.85
C GLN A 75 12.86 -14.06 15.32
N LEU A 76 11.86 -14.67 14.67
CA LEU A 76 11.82 -14.76 13.22
C LEU A 76 11.83 -13.37 12.57
N VAL A 77 10.98 -12.44 13.03
CA VAL A 77 10.94 -11.08 12.49
C VAL A 77 12.29 -10.38 12.71
N GLN A 78 12.89 -10.49 13.90
CA GLN A 78 14.21 -9.93 14.18
C GLN A 78 15.30 -10.45 13.23
N MET A 79 15.25 -11.73 12.83
CA MET A 79 16.22 -12.29 11.88
C MET A 79 16.13 -11.67 10.49
N THR A 80 14.98 -11.10 10.12
CA THR A 80 14.79 -10.46 8.80
C THR A 80 15.27 -9.02 8.73
N THR A 81 15.67 -8.41 9.85
CA THR A 81 16.04 -6.99 9.87
C THR A 81 17.23 -6.70 10.79
N PRO A 82 18.16 -5.82 10.38
CA PRO A 82 19.22 -5.35 11.28
C PRO A 82 18.72 -4.35 12.33
N ARG A 83 17.48 -3.85 12.23
CA ARG A 83 16.90 -2.97 13.24
C ARG A 83 16.60 -3.79 14.50
N ASP A 84 17.12 -3.36 15.65
CA ASP A 84 16.84 -4.00 16.93
C ASP A 84 15.36 -3.79 17.33
N LEU A 85 14.65 -4.89 17.51
CA LEU A 85 13.23 -4.97 17.90
C LEU A 85 13.05 -5.42 19.35
N SER A 86 14.14 -5.61 20.11
CA SER A 86 14.10 -6.11 21.49
C SER A 86 13.20 -5.25 22.37
N GLY A 87 13.31 -3.92 22.25
CA GLY A 87 12.49 -2.92 22.95
C GLY A 87 11.24 -2.44 22.21
N MET A 88 10.74 -3.18 21.22
CA MET A 88 9.42 -2.90 20.63
C MET A 88 8.32 -3.39 21.57
N GLU A 89 7.40 -2.49 21.92
CA GLU A 89 6.22 -2.76 22.74
C GLU A 89 4.96 -2.95 21.86
N ASP A 90 3.89 -3.44 22.48
CA ASP A 90 2.58 -3.55 21.83
C ASP A 90 2.09 -2.18 21.33
N ASP A 91 1.30 -2.18 20.25
CA ASP A 91 0.75 -0.99 19.58
C ASP A 91 1.78 0.01 19.03
N GLN A 92 3.05 -0.39 18.86
CA GLN A 92 4.07 0.41 18.19
C GLN A 92 4.34 -0.07 16.75
N CYS A 93 4.59 0.88 15.84
CA CYS A 93 4.96 0.59 14.45
C CYS A 93 6.41 0.97 14.18
N TYR A 94 7.22 0.03 13.68
CA TYR A 94 8.63 0.24 13.35
C TYR A 94 8.83 0.09 11.84
N TYR A 95 9.49 1.06 11.21
CA TYR A 95 10.02 0.87 9.86
C TYR A 95 11.26 -0.02 9.91
N ILE A 96 11.15 -1.24 9.39
CA ILE A 96 12.24 -2.22 9.41
C ILE A 96 12.79 -2.42 7.99
N PRO A 97 14.09 -2.20 7.73
CA PRO A 97 14.70 -2.65 6.49
C PRO A 97 14.80 -4.18 6.52
N MET A 98 14.32 -4.86 5.48
CA MET A 98 14.42 -6.32 5.39
C MET A 98 15.68 -6.72 4.61
N VAL A 99 16.36 -7.78 5.05
CA VAL A 99 17.56 -8.39 4.44
C VAL A 99 17.34 -9.84 4.03
#